data_AF-A0A440N3C4-F1
#
_entry.id   AF-A0A440N3C4-F1
#
_cell.length_a   1.000
_cell.length_b   1.000
_cell.length_c   1.000
_cell.angle_alpha   90.00
_cell.angle_beta   90.00
_cell.angle_gamma   90.00
#
_symmetry.space_group_name_H-M   'P 1'
#
loop_
_entity.id
_entity.type
_entity.pdbx_description
1 polymer ?
#
loop_
_entity_poly.entity_id
_entity_poly.type
_entity_poly.pdbx_seq_one_letter_code
_entity_poly.pdbx_strand_id
1 'polypeptide(L)'
;MRRFARDRRGNYALIAAIAMVPLMGAVALAVDYTDLVRQKQETLNALDAAGVATAQQIVANVSDADAKAYAKNFFEANLSHVSPADTALSVTLPSNNAGGGTLKLCATLRYHPYFLPAAAMLIGRTAGDTTLTACSEVRLKNTLEVALVLDNSGSMSTNGSGTGQQRIELLKTAATELVNTLALQAGQMKQVTKPVQFALVPFSASVNVGSANKDKTWMDLDGISPIHHEDFDWTQMYKNVSGVDPNKYIEKVGAAYYQRGTGWGADAGKAMTRFTLYQDMMATTRTCTKKNHGTCQTYVDTTAQYQAWKGCLEARPYPYNADDTTPTTSTPASLFVPMFAPDEAGNFWTDSTHVSTTSWGYPNNWWVDSADSLAVAKRQSDMRKYFVTKPYNAAAEPADGGPNSGCTTSAITPLQDITTTTGKSTITNAISTMTPTGNTNVPEGLAWGWRVLSSNEPFTDGRANSEKGNDKVVIVLTDGANTYSPIADATYAKNMSTYAAYGYTGLTYPGSGTVTRLFMNTSASVGKTTYTGANYTTALDEQMQTLCANAKNSNIIVMTVSLDLVDTKSAEKAAMTALKTCSSDSRFRKDPADPTGKTAAKLYWNATGATLSKSFKEIADELSNLRIVG
;
A
#
# COMPACT_ATOMS: atom_id res chain seq x y z
N MET A 1 37.43 87.18 -39.64
CA MET A 1 36.08 86.58 -39.74
C MET A 1 35.94 85.39 -40.69
N ARG A 2 36.64 85.30 -41.85
CA ARG A 2 36.55 84.13 -42.77
C ARG A 2 37.01 82.77 -42.19
N ARG A 3 37.83 82.74 -41.13
CA ARG A 3 38.22 81.50 -40.40
C ARG A 3 37.13 80.97 -39.47
N PHE A 4 36.24 81.83 -38.94
CA PHE A 4 35.15 81.43 -38.03
C PHE A 4 33.97 80.83 -38.80
N ALA A 5 33.67 81.36 -39.99
CA ALA A 5 32.63 80.83 -40.89
C ALA A 5 33.00 79.49 -41.57
N ARG A 6 34.25 79.05 -41.46
CA ARG A 6 34.74 77.74 -41.98
C ARG A 6 34.97 76.70 -40.88
N ASP A 7 34.71 77.02 -39.62
CA ASP A 7 34.94 76.09 -38.51
C ASP A 7 33.80 75.06 -38.42
N ARG A 8 34.05 73.84 -38.89
CA ARG A 8 33.09 72.73 -38.88
C ARG A 8 33.01 71.98 -37.54
N ARG A 9 33.81 72.37 -36.55
CA ARG A 9 33.86 71.69 -35.24
C ARG A 9 32.55 71.80 -34.44
N GLY A 10 31.73 72.81 -34.70
CA GLY A 10 30.40 72.96 -34.08
C GLY A 10 29.32 72.01 -34.62
N ASN A 11 29.51 71.39 -35.80
CA ASN A 11 28.50 70.50 -36.39
C ASN A 11 28.37 69.19 -35.61
N TYR A 12 29.46 68.71 -35.00
CA TYR A 12 29.43 67.55 -34.10
C TYR A 12 28.63 67.85 -32.83
N ALA A 13 28.76 69.04 -32.25
CA ALA A 13 27.99 69.44 -31.07
C ALA A 13 26.49 69.54 -31.38
N LEU A 14 26.14 70.04 -32.56
CA LEU A 14 24.74 70.17 -33.01
C LEU A 14 24.10 68.81 -33.31
N ILE A 15 24.81 67.92 -34.01
CA ILE A 15 24.36 66.55 -34.27
C ILE A 15 24.29 65.75 -32.97
N ALA A 16 25.26 65.90 -32.06
CA ALA A 16 25.25 65.24 -30.76
C ALA A 16 24.08 65.71 -29.88
N ALA A 17 23.78 67.02 -29.86
CA ALA A 17 22.63 67.55 -29.13
C ALA A 17 21.30 67.01 -29.68
N ILE A 18 21.16 66.93 -31.01
CA ILE A 18 19.96 66.36 -31.66
C ILE A 18 19.84 64.86 -31.38
N ALA A 19 20.96 64.11 -31.39
CA ALA A 19 20.97 62.67 -31.11
C ALA A 19 20.80 62.33 -29.61
N MET A 20 21.13 63.24 -28.70
CA MET A 20 20.98 63.04 -27.25
C MET A 20 19.52 62.95 -26.84
N VAL A 21 18.62 63.71 -27.48
CA VAL A 21 17.18 63.71 -27.19
C VAL A 21 16.54 62.31 -27.36
N PRO A 22 16.67 61.62 -28.52
CA PRO A 22 16.11 60.27 -28.67
C PRO A 22 16.84 59.23 -27.81
N LEU A 23 18.14 59.39 -27.53
CA LEU A 23 18.88 58.48 -26.63
C LEU A 23 18.38 58.59 -25.17
N MET A 24 18.17 59.81 -24.66
CA MET A 24 17.60 60.01 -23.33
C MET A 24 16.15 59.53 -23.27
N GLY A 25 15.37 59.74 -24.33
CA GLY A 25 14.02 59.18 -24.44
C GLY A 25 14.01 57.66 -24.36
N ALA A 26 14.95 56.99 -25.04
CA ALA A 26 15.08 55.53 -24.98
C ALA A 26 15.46 55.03 -23.57
N VAL A 27 16.39 55.70 -22.89
CA VAL A 27 16.75 55.37 -21.50
C VAL A 27 15.58 55.57 -20.55
N ALA A 28 14.83 56.66 -20.71
CA ALA A 28 13.68 56.97 -19.86
C ALA A 28 12.57 55.91 -20.01
N LEU A 29 12.29 55.46 -21.24
CA LEU A 29 11.37 54.35 -21.49
C LEU A 29 11.88 53.02 -20.95
N ALA A 30 13.20 52.78 -20.99
CA ALA A 30 13.80 51.58 -20.41
C ALA A 30 13.66 51.54 -18.88
N VAL A 31 13.76 52.69 -18.20
CA VAL A 31 13.52 52.81 -16.75
C VAL A 31 12.06 52.49 -16.43
N ASP A 32 11.11 53.12 -17.11
CA ASP A 32 9.68 52.84 -16.91
C ASP A 32 9.35 51.35 -17.18
N TYR A 33 9.94 50.75 -18.21
CA TYR A 33 9.76 49.33 -18.50
C TYR A 33 10.34 48.43 -17.40
N THR A 34 11.51 48.76 -16.88
CA THR A 34 12.15 47.99 -15.81
C THR A 34 11.33 48.04 -14.52
N ASP A 35 10.81 49.22 -14.18
CA ASP A 35 9.93 49.39 -13.02
C ASP A 35 8.57 48.71 -13.19
N LEU A 36 8.01 48.75 -14.39
CA LEU A 36 6.79 48.00 -14.73
C LEU A 36 6.97 46.50 -14.47
N VAL A 37 8.07 45.92 -14.95
CA VAL A 37 8.39 44.50 -14.77
C VAL A 37 8.63 44.18 -13.30
N ARG A 38 9.34 45.05 -12.57
CA ARG A 38 9.58 44.90 -11.13
C ARG A 38 8.27 44.87 -10.33
N GLN A 39 7.39 45.86 -10.52
CA GLN A 39 6.10 45.90 -9.82
C GLN A 39 5.20 44.72 -10.19
N LYS A 40 5.23 44.28 -11.46
CA LYS A 40 4.51 43.07 -11.88
C LYS A 40 5.00 41.82 -11.14
N GLN A 41 6.32 41.65 -10.99
CA GLN A 41 6.89 40.50 -10.29
C GLN A 41 6.58 40.54 -8.78
N GLU A 42 6.66 41.72 -8.15
CA GLU A 42 6.26 41.90 -6.75
C GLU A 42 4.78 41.55 -6.53
N THR A 43 3.91 42.01 -7.45
CA THR A 43 2.47 41.69 -7.41
C THR A 43 2.22 40.19 -7.55
N LEU A 44 2.94 39.49 -8.44
CA LEU A 44 2.86 38.04 -8.58
C LEU A 44 3.30 37.31 -7.31
N ASN A 45 4.44 37.69 -6.73
CA ASN A 45 4.93 37.07 -5.50
C ASN A 45 3.94 37.27 -4.33
N ALA A 46 3.33 38.45 -4.22
CA ALA A 46 2.29 38.74 -3.22
C ALA A 46 1.02 37.92 -3.47
N LEU A 47 0.61 37.74 -4.74
CA LEU A 47 -0.52 36.88 -5.12
C LEU A 47 -0.28 35.42 -4.76
N ASP A 48 0.92 34.88 -5.03
CA ASP A 48 1.27 33.49 -4.72
C ASP A 48 1.23 33.24 -3.21
N ALA A 49 1.85 34.13 -2.43
CA ALA A 49 1.84 34.04 -0.97
C ALA A 49 0.41 34.14 -0.39
N ALA A 50 -0.40 35.07 -0.90
CA ALA A 50 -1.79 35.22 -0.50
C ALA A 50 -2.66 34.03 -0.92
N GLY A 51 -2.41 33.45 -2.09
CA GLY A 51 -3.13 32.28 -2.59
C GLY A 51 -2.94 31.06 -1.69
N VAL A 52 -1.70 30.76 -1.31
CA VAL A 52 -1.36 29.64 -0.42
C VAL A 52 -1.96 29.84 0.97
N ALA A 53 -1.81 31.03 1.55
CA ALA A 53 -2.32 31.33 2.89
C ALA A 53 -3.87 31.29 2.92
N THR A 54 -4.52 31.79 1.87
CA THR A 54 -5.99 31.73 1.73
C THR A 54 -6.47 30.30 1.53
N ALA A 55 -5.75 29.48 0.75
CA ALA A 55 -6.05 28.07 0.58
C ALA A 55 -6.06 27.34 1.94
N GLN A 56 -5.11 27.63 2.83
CA GLN A 56 -5.09 27.08 4.20
C GLN A 56 -6.33 27.49 5.01
N GLN A 57 -6.75 28.76 4.94
CA GLN A 57 -7.95 29.24 5.64
C GLN A 57 -9.24 28.58 5.10
N ILE A 58 -9.34 28.38 3.79
CA ILE A 58 -10.45 27.65 3.17
C ILE A 58 -10.49 26.21 3.69
N VAL A 59 -9.35 25.54 3.84
CA VAL A 59 -9.28 24.21 4.48
C VAL A 59 -9.66 24.25 5.96
N ALA A 60 -9.36 25.34 6.67
CA ALA A 60 -9.77 25.58 8.05
C ALA A 60 -11.26 25.98 8.20
N ASN A 61 -12.04 25.98 7.11
CA ASN A 61 -13.49 26.18 7.09
C ASN A 61 -13.92 27.57 7.59
N VAL A 62 -13.17 28.62 7.24
CA VAL A 62 -13.64 30.01 7.37
C VAL A 62 -14.73 30.30 6.35
N SER A 63 -15.59 31.30 6.61
CA SER A 63 -16.62 31.67 5.64
C SER A 63 -16.02 32.20 4.33
N ASP A 64 -16.74 32.06 3.21
CA ASP A 64 -16.31 32.62 1.92
C ASP A 64 -15.99 34.13 1.98
N ALA A 65 -16.73 34.85 2.82
CA ALA A 65 -16.50 36.28 3.05
C ALA A 65 -15.17 36.51 3.80
N ASP A 66 -14.90 35.73 4.84
CA ASP A 66 -13.67 35.80 5.61
C ASP A 66 -12.46 35.34 4.80
N ALA A 67 -12.60 34.31 3.95
CA ALA A 67 -11.54 33.86 3.05
C ALA A 67 -11.15 34.96 2.06
N LYS A 68 -12.14 35.65 1.47
CA LYS A 68 -11.88 36.78 0.56
C LYS A 68 -11.26 37.98 1.29
N ALA A 69 -11.72 38.27 2.51
CA ALA A 69 -11.14 39.33 3.34
C ALA A 69 -9.71 39.01 3.74
N TYR A 70 -9.43 37.76 4.11
CA TYR A 70 -8.10 37.26 4.44
C TYR A 70 -7.17 37.34 3.23
N ALA A 71 -7.61 36.87 2.05
CA ALA A 71 -6.85 36.97 0.81
C ALA A 71 -6.46 38.41 0.50
N LYS A 72 -7.41 39.34 0.64
CA LYS A 72 -7.17 40.77 0.43
C LYS A 72 -6.15 41.32 1.43
N ASN A 73 -6.36 41.12 2.72
CA ASN A 73 -5.48 41.63 3.77
C ASN A 73 -4.07 41.06 3.64
N PHE A 74 -3.95 39.77 3.33
CA PHE A 74 -2.65 39.11 3.16
C PHE A 74 -1.94 39.60 1.89
N PHE A 75 -2.68 39.73 0.77
CA PHE A 75 -2.13 40.30 -0.46
C PHE A 75 -1.61 41.72 -0.24
N GLU A 76 -2.43 42.61 0.32
CA GLU A 76 -2.06 44.01 0.56
C GLU A 76 -0.89 44.15 1.54
N ALA A 77 -0.78 43.27 2.53
CA ALA A 77 0.34 43.25 3.48
C ALA A 77 1.67 42.78 2.85
N ASN A 78 1.61 42.02 1.75
CA ASN A 78 2.80 41.50 1.05
C ASN A 78 3.20 42.35 -0.18
N LEU A 79 2.49 43.45 -0.46
CA LEU A 79 2.91 44.43 -1.45
C LEU A 79 4.02 45.31 -0.85
N SER A 80 5.26 45.11 -1.28
CA SER A 80 6.42 45.85 -0.78
C SER A 80 6.44 47.31 -1.25
N HIS A 81 6.64 47.53 -2.55
CA HIS A 81 6.83 48.86 -3.14
C HIS A 81 5.65 49.31 -4.01
N VAL A 82 4.60 48.49 -4.07
CA VAL A 82 3.37 48.76 -4.80
C VAL A 82 2.32 49.26 -3.82
N SER A 83 1.66 50.37 -4.13
CA SER A 83 0.57 50.90 -3.31
C SER A 83 -0.66 50.00 -3.43
N PRO A 84 -1.31 49.59 -2.32
CA PRO A 84 -2.57 48.86 -2.37
C PRO A 84 -3.67 49.58 -3.17
N ALA A 85 -3.68 50.91 -3.15
CA ALA A 85 -4.65 51.73 -3.89
C ALA A 85 -4.53 51.59 -5.42
N ASP A 86 -3.37 51.17 -5.91
CA ASP A 86 -3.09 50.95 -7.33
C ASP A 86 -3.36 49.50 -7.76
N THR A 87 -3.92 48.69 -6.86
CA THR A 87 -4.22 47.28 -7.11
C THR A 87 -5.71 46.98 -6.88
N ALA A 88 -6.28 46.13 -7.73
CA ALA A 88 -7.62 45.59 -7.55
C ALA A 88 -7.57 44.06 -7.57
N LEU A 89 -7.81 43.44 -6.41
CA LEU A 89 -7.82 41.99 -6.25
C LEU A 89 -9.20 41.40 -6.56
N SER A 90 -9.23 40.38 -7.41
CA SER A 90 -10.37 39.51 -7.69
C SER A 90 -10.06 38.10 -7.18
N VAL A 91 -10.91 37.57 -6.31
CA VAL A 91 -10.77 36.22 -5.74
C VAL A 91 -11.92 35.36 -6.23
N THR A 92 -11.59 34.36 -7.04
CA THR A 92 -12.52 33.33 -7.48
C THR A 92 -12.33 32.10 -6.60
N LEU A 93 -13.34 31.83 -5.77
CA LEU A 93 -13.35 30.64 -4.93
C LEU A 93 -13.59 29.37 -5.77
N PRO A 94 -13.15 28.20 -5.28
CA PRO A 94 -13.26 26.96 -6.04
C PRO A 94 -14.72 26.55 -6.30
N SER A 95 -15.03 26.05 -7.51
CA SER A 95 -16.35 25.53 -7.88
C SER A 95 -16.26 24.16 -8.59
N ASN A 96 -17.32 23.35 -8.51
CA ASN A 96 -17.36 21.90 -8.78
C ASN A 96 -17.15 21.43 -10.22
N ASN A 97 -16.76 22.29 -11.15
CA ASN A 97 -16.68 21.88 -12.56
C ASN A 97 -15.36 21.15 -12.84
N ALA A 98 -15.40 19.83 -12.62
CA ALA A 98 -14.45 18.80 -13.04
C ALA A 98 -12.99 18.95 -12.54
N GLY A 99 -12.67 18.25 -11.44
CA GLY A 99 -11.28 17.88 -11.13
C GLY A 99 -10.58 18.62 -9.99
N GLY A 100 -11.29 18.97 -8.91
CA GLY A 100 -10.68 19.60 -7.74
C GLY A 100 -10.67 21.12 -7.86
N GLY A 101 -11.20 21.78 -6.84
CA GLY A 101 -11.44 23.21 -6.86
C GLY A 101 -10.14 24.01 -7.01
N THR A 102 -10.08 24.89 -8.01
CA THR A 102 -8.98 25.85 -8.18
C THR A 102 -9.37 27.19 -7.55
N LEU A 103 -8.60 27.63 -6.56
CA LEU A 103 -8.64 29.00 -6.05
C LEU A 103 -7.84 29.88 -7.01
N LYS A 104 -8.48 30.92 -7.56
CA LYS A 104 -7.81 31.85 -8.50
C LYS A 104 -7.84 33.25 -7.93
N LEU A 105 -6.65 33.83 -7.75
CA LEU A 105 -6.47 35.22 -7.32
C LEU A 105 -5.90 35.99 -8.50
N CYS A 106 -6.60 37.02 -8.96
CA CYS A 106 -6.11 37.92 -9.99
C CYS A 106 -6.03 39.34 -9.46
N ALA A 107 -4.86 39.97 -9.54
CA ALA A 107 -4.71 41.39 -9.25
C ALA A 107 -4.56 42.18 -10.55
N THR A 108 -5.32 43.26 -10.67
CA THR A 108 -5.08 44.28 -11.70
C THR A 108 -4.24 45.39 -11.08
N LEU A 109 -3.02 45.56 -11.57
CA LEU A 109 -2.07 46.60 -11.20
C LEU A 109 -2.23 47.79 -12.16
N ARG A 110 -2.39 48.99 -11.62
CA ARG A 110 -2.34 50.26 -12.36
C ARG A 110 -0.95 50.89 -12.20
N TYR A 111 -0.12 50.78 -13.23
CA TYR A 111 1.21 51.37 -13.24
C TYR A 111 1.17 52.82 -13.74
N HIS A 112 1.82 53.71 -12.99
CA HIS A 112 1.98 55.13 -13.31
C HIS A 112 3.41 55.36 -13.83
N PRO A 113 3.62 55.43 -15.16
CA PRO A 113 4.95 55.63 -15.73
C PRO A 113 5.48 57.05 -15.45
N TYR A 114 6.75 57.17 -15.09
CA TYR A 114 7.36 58.45 -14.74
C TYR A 114 7.70 59.29 -15.98
N PHE A 115 8.14 58.65 -17.07
CA PHE A 115 8.71 59.35 -18.22
C PHE A 115 7.90 59.17 -19.51
N LEU A 116 7.10 58.10 -19.63
CA LEU A 116 6.26 57.83 -20.79
C LEU A 116 5.32 58.99 -21.17
N PRO A 117 4.62 59.67 -20.23
CA PRO A 117 3.75 60.79 -20.59
C PRO A 117 4.53 61.97 -21.21
N ALA A 118 5.72 62.26 -20.67
CA ALA A 118 6.60 63.30 -21.19
C ALA A 118 7.15 62.93 -22.59
N ALA A 119 7.56 61.66 -22.77
CA ALA A 119 8.03 61.14 -24.06
C ALA A 119 6.92 61.16 -25.12
N ALA A 120 5.67 60.84 -24.75
CA ALA A 120 4.53 60.91 -25.64
C ALA A 120 4.21 62.36 -26.06
N MET A 121 4.28 63.31 -25.12
CA MET A 121 4.03 64.72 -25.39
C MET A 121 5.03 65.30 -26.41
N LEU A 122 6.29 64.88 -26.36
CA LEU A 122 7.35 65.27 -27.32
C LEU A 122 7.05 64.86 -28.78
N ILE A 123 6.25 63.81 -28.99
CA ILE A 123 5.83 63.34 -30.31
C ILE A 123 4.38 63.71 -30.65
N GLY A 124 3.79 64.67 -29.90
CA GLY A 124 2.42 65.14 -30.12
C GLY A 124 1.34 64.14 -29.74
N ARG A 125 1.65 63.19 -28.85
CA ARG A 125 0.71 62.19 -28.33
C ARG A 125 0.48 62.37 -26.84
N THR A 126 -0.59 61.77 -26.33
CA THR A 126 -0.85 61.62 -24.90
C THR A 126 -0.66 60.15 -24.52
N ALA A 127 -0.01 59.91 -23.38
CA ALA A 127 0.09 58.60 -22.76
C ALA A 127 -0.31 58.71 -21.28
N GLY A 128 -0.85 57.63 -20.74
CA GLY A 128 -1.32 57.57 -19.36
C GLY A 128 -0.99 56.23 -18.72
N ASP A 129 -1.67 55.96 -17.61
CA ASP A 129 -1.44 54.77 -16.80
C ASP A 129 -1.67 53.49 -17.61
N THR A 130 -0.89 52.47 -17.29
CA THR A 130 -1.00 51.15 -17.93
C THR A 130 -1.53 50.15 -16.91
N THR A 131 -2.57 49.39 -17.28
CA THR A 131 -3.09 48.32 -16.44
C THR A 131 -2.51 46.98 -16.85
N LEU A 132 -2.09 46.18 -15.87
CA LEU A 132 -1.69 44.79 -16.08
C LEU A 132 -2.44 43.88 -15.14
N THR A 133 -2.86 42.73 -15.65
CA THR A 133 -3.45 41.68 -14.82
C THR A 133 -2.41 40.59 -14.57
N ALA A 134 -2.23 40.24 -13.31
CA ALA A 134 -1.46 39.10 -12.84
C ALA A 134 -2.42 38.13 -12.15
N CYS A 135 -2.27 36.82 -12.37
CA CYS A 135 -3.10 35.81 -11.73
C CYS A 135 -2.22 34.71 -11.14
N SER A 136 -2.60 34.24 -9.94
CA SER A 136 -2.10 33.05 -9.28
C SER A 136 -3.25 32.04 -9.13
N GLU A 137 -2.96 30.77 -9.32
CA GLU A 137 -3.92 29.68 -9.24
C GLU A 137 -3.39 28.60 -8.28
N VAL A 138 -4.15 28.35 -7.21
CA VAL A 138 -3.85 27.33 -6.22
C VAL A 138 -4.89 26.22 -6.32
N ARG A 139 -4.45 24.99 -6.61
CA ARG A 139 -5.34 23.84 -6.75
C ARG A 139 -5.46 23.11 -5.42
N LEU A 140 -6.64 23.08 -4.84
CA LEU A 140 -6.89 22.26 -3.65
C LEU A 140 -6.91 20.79 -4.06
N LYS A 141 -5.97 20.00 -3.51
CA LYS A 141 -5.93 18.55 -3.72
C LYS A 141 -6.90 17.89 -2.78
N ASN A 142 -8.02 17.46 -3.34
CA ASN A 142 -9.19 17.19 -2.52
C ASN A 142 -9.41 15.72 -2.19
N THR A 143 -8.59 14.80 -2.70
CA THR A 143 -8.80 13.37 -2.48
C THR A 143 -7.58 12.69 -1.85
N LEU A 144 -7.88 11.86 -0.85
CA LEU A 144 -6.90 11.11 -0.09
C LEU A 144 -7.35 9.65 -0.02
N GLU A 145 -6.48 8.73 -0.41
CA GLU A 145 -6.70 7.29 -0.31
C GLU A 145 -5.69 6.71 0.66
N VAL A 146 -6.16 6.12 1.76
CA VAL A 146 -5.33 5.61 2.85
C VAL A 146 -5.51 4.11 2.99
N ALA A 147 -4.43 3.35 3.01
CA ALA A 147 -4.43 1.95 3.40
C ALA A 147 -3.84 1.81 4.80
N LEU A 148 -4.67 1.38 5.75
CA LEU A 148 -4.23 0.99 7.09
C LEU A 148 -3.71 -0.44 7.04
N VAL A 149 -2.39 -0.59 7.05
CA VAL A 149 -1.69 -1.88 7.09
C VAL A 149 -1.37 -2.18 8.54
N LEU A 150 -2.21 -3.00 9.16
CA LEU A 150 -2.22 -3.18 10.61
C LEU A 150 -1.80 -4.60 10.98
N ASP A 151 -0.73 -4.68 11.78
CA ASP A 151 -0.19 -5.94 12.28
C ASP A 151 -1.19 -6.60 13.25
N ASN A 152 -1.53 -7.86 12.96
CA ASN A 152 -2.29 -8.73 13.84
C ASN A 152 -1.57 -10.06 14.09
N SER A 153 -0.24 -10.03 14.09
CA SER A 153 0.59 -11.16 14.50
C SER A 153 0.42 -11.49 16.00
N GLY A 154 0.92 -12.65 16.42
CA GLY A 154 0.80 -13.14 17.78
C GLY A 154 1.43 -12.23 18.84
N SER A 155 2.48 -11.46 18.50
CA SER A 155 3.12 -10.50 19.42
C SER A 155 2.17 -9.40 19.87
N MET A 156 1.18 -9.05 19.05
CA MET A 156 0.15 -8.05 19.35
C MET A 156 -0.81 -8.45 20.48
N SER A 157 -0.76 -9.71 20.93
CA SER A 157 -1.49 -10.21 22.11
C SER A 157 -0.83 -9.79 23.44
N THR A 158 0.40 -9.29 23.40
CA THR A 158 1.13 -8.83 24.59
C THR A 158 0.61 -7.47 25.08
N ASN A 159 0.77 -7.19 26.37
CA ASN A 159 0.36 -5.92 26.95
C ASN A 159 1.29 -4.79 26.54
N GLY A 160 0.70 -3.67 26.13
CA GLY A 160 1.42 -2.46 25.77
C GLY A 160 2.04 -1.76 26.97
N SER A 161 3.15 -1.06 26.73
CA SER A 161 3.89 -0.39 27.80
C SER A 161 3.06 0.73 28.42
N GLY A 162 2.94 0.71 29.75
CA GLY A 162 2.31 1.78 30.52
C GLY A 162 0.78 1.80 30.55
N THR A 163 0.10 0.81 29.95
CA THR A 163 -1.38 0.78 29.89
C THR A 163 -2.02 -0.48 30.51
N GLY A 164 -1.30 -1.61 30.53
CA GLY A 164 -1.84 -2.89 30.99
C GLY A 164 -2.87 -3.51 30.05
N GLN A 165 -3.09 -2.91 28.87
CA GLN A 165 -3.98 -3.40 27.82
C GLN A 165 -3.18 -4.08 26.71
N GLN A 166 -3.77 -5.04 26.00
CA GLN A 166 -3.12 -5.68 24.85
C GLN A 166 -2.84 -4.68 23.73
N ARG A 167 -1.67 -4.81 23.08
CA ARG A 167 -1.25 -3.95 21.96
C ARG A 167 -2.29 -3.89 20.84
N ILE A 168 -2.92 -5.02 20.53
CA ILE A 168 -3.98 -5.08 19.50
C ILE A 168 -5.19 -4.20 19.85
N GLU A 169 -5.57 -4.10 21.12
CA GLU A 169 -6.73 -3.29 21.55
C GLU A 169 -6.40 -1.79 21.52
N LEU A 170 -5.16 -1.43 21.88
CA LEU A 170 -4.64 -0.08 21.73
C LEU A 170 -4.60 0.34 20.26
N LEU A 171 -4.14 -0.56 19.38
CA LEU A 171 -4.12 -0.36 17.95
C LEU A 171 -5.51 -0.13 17.37
N LYS A 172 -6.48 -0.99 17.71
CA LYS A 172 -7.88 -0.87 17.28
C LYS A 172 -8.47 0.47 17.67
N THR A 173 -8.20 0.90 18.91
CA THR A 173 -8.68 2.18 19.43
C THR A 173 -8.08 3.35 18.63
N ALA A 174 -6.75 3.40 18.51
CA ALA A 174 -6.06 4.50 17.82
C ALA A 174 -6.41 4.58 16.32
N ALA A 175 -6.50 3.43 15.64
CA ALA A 175 -6.92 3.36 14.23
C ALA A 175 -8.37 3.83 14.05
N THR A 176 -9.27 3.43 14.94
CA THR A 176 -10.67 3.88 14.93
C THR A 176 -10.77 5.39 15.17
N GLU A 177 -9.99 5.95 16.11
CA GLU A 177 -9.90 7.39 16.35
C GLU A 177 -9.42 8.18 15.13
N LEU A 178 -8.43 7.66 14.39
CA LEU A 178 -7.95 8.28 13.15
C LEU A 178 -9.03 8.30 12.07
N VAL A 179 -9.70 7.17 11.83
CA VAL A 179 -10.81 7.08 10.87
C VAL A 179 -11.93 8.06 11.25
N ASN A 180 -12.28 8.14 12.54
CA ASN A 180 -13.29 9.07 13.04
C ASN A 180 -12.90 10.54 12.81
N THR A 181 -11.66 10.90 13.13
CA THR A 181 -11.15 12.27 13.00
C THR A 181 -11.16 12.72 11.53
N LEU A 182 -10.64 11.89 10.62
CA LEU A 182 -10.60 12.24 9.20
C LEU A 182 -11.98 12.22 8.55
N ALA A 183 -12.89 11.33 8.98
CA ALA A 183 -14.27 11.34 8.50
C ALA A 183 -14.98 12.68 8.83
N LEU A 184 -14.74 13.23 10.03
CA LEU A 184 -15.31 14.53 10.43
C LEU A 184 -14.77 15.67 9.57
N GLN A 185 -13.45 15.73 9.37
CA GLN A 185 -12.81 16.74 8.51
C GLN A 185 -13.23 16.61 7.03
N ALA A 186 -13.39 15.38 6.55
CA ALA A 186 -13.77 15.10 5.17
C ALA A 186 -15.25 15.40 4.89
N GLY A 187 -16.13 15.17 5.86
CA GLY A 187 -17.56 15.50 5.76
C GLY A 187 -17.86 16.99 5.60
N GLN A 188 -16.89 17.86 5.90
CA GLN A 188 -16.99 19.31 5.66
C GLN A 188 -16.80 19.67 4.18
N MET A 189 -16.21 18.78 3.37
CA MET A 189 -15.98 18.97 1.93
C MET A 189 -17.13 18.40 1.07
N LYS A 190 -18.31 19.02 1.14
CA LYS A 190 -19.52 18.57 0.41
C LYS A 190 -19.39 18.58 -1.12
N GLN A 191 -18.31 19.15 -1.64
CA GLN A 191 -18.09 19.46 -3.06
C GLN A 191 -17.21 18.44 -3.81
N VAL A 192 -16.79 17.36 -3.14
CA VAL A 192 -15.83 16.38 -3.68
C VAL A 192 -16.40 14.99 -3.49
N THR A 193 -16.44 14.19 -4.56
CA THR A 193 -16.88 12.79 -4.49
C THR A 193 -15.78 11.92 -3.89
N LYS A 194 -16.12 11.13 -2.85
CA LYS A 194 -15.20 10.26 -2.10
C LYS A 194 -13.91 10.98 -1.69
N PRO A 195 -13.99 12.08 -0.93
CA PRO A 195 -12.83 12.92 -0.63
C PRO A 195 -11.79 12.20 0.22
N VAL A 196 -12.21 11.28 1.08
CA VAL A 196 -11.29 10.45 1.86
C VAL A 196 -11.78 9.02 1.82
N GLN A 197 -10.91 8.13 1.37
CA GLN A 197 -11.18 6.69 1.33
C GLN A 197 -10.16 5.95 2.19
N PHE A 198 -10.64 4.96 2.93
CA PHE A 198 -9.81 4.08 3.74
C PHE A 198 -9.97 2.64 3.30
N ALA A 199 -8.86 1.92 3.19
CA ALA A 199 -8.81 0.48 3.12
C ALA A 199 -8.15 -0.05 4.41
N LEU A 200 -8.50 -1.28 4.78
CA LEU A 200 -7.86 -2.00 5.89
C LEU A 200 -7.20 -3.26 5.35
N VAL A 201 -5.91 -3.43 5.67
CA VAL A 201 -5.10 -4.61 5.35
C VAL A 201 -4.58 -5.19 6.66
N PRO A 202 -5.31 -6.15 7.27
CA PRO A 202 -4.78 -6.94 8.37
C PRO A 202 -3.69 -7.89 7.83
N PHE A 203 -2.55 -7.99 8.53
CA PHE A 203 -1.48 -8.89 8.11
C PHE A 203 -0.84 -9.62 9.29
N SER A 204 -0.47 -10.89 9.03
CA SER A 204 0.36 -11.70 9.93
C SER A 204 1.44 -12.41 9.08
N ALA A 205 1.53 -13.74 9.12
CA ALA A 205 2.37 -14.56 8.25
C ALA A 205 1.96 -14.44 6.77
N SER A 206 0.68 -14.14 6.54
CA SER A 206 0.04 -14.06 5.23
C SER A 206 -1.08 -13.00 5.24
N VAL A 207 -1.60 -12.65 4.06
CA VAL A 207 -2.71 -11.70 3.89
C VAL A 207 -3.91 -12.38 3.24
N ASN A 208 -5.11 -12.06 3.74
CA ASN A 208 -6.37 -12.63 3.32
C ASN A 208 -7.12 -11.66 2.38
N VAL A 209 -7.42 -12.08 1.15
CA VAL A 209 -8.20 -11.29 0.18
C VAL A 209 -9.70 -11.58 0.21
N GLY A 210 -10.13 -12.51 1.06
CA GLY A 210 -11.51 -12.97 1.16
C GLY A 210 -11.83 -14.12 0.20
N SER A 211 -12.47 -15.15 0.73
CA SER A 211 -12.83 -16.37 -0.01
C SER A 211 -13.77 -16.13 -1.20
N ALA A 212 -14.53 -15.02 -1.18
CA ALA A 212 -15.40 -14.61 -2.29
C ALA A 212 -14.64 -14.27 -3.58
N ASN A 213 -13.32 -14.05 -3.51
CA ASN A 213 -12.49 -13.71 -4.66
C ASN A 213 -11.88 -14.93 -5.39
N LYS A 214 -12.28 -16.16 -5.03
CA LYS A 214 -11.72 -17.39 -5.60
C LYS A 214 -11.82 -17.51 -7.13
N ASP A 215 -12.84 -16.91 -7.74
CA ASP A 215 -13.13 -17.03 -9.17
C ASP A 215 -12.66 -15.80 -9.99
N LYS A 216 -11.81 -14.94 -9.40
CA LYS A 216 -11.32 -13.73 -10.06
C LYS A 216 -10.20 -14.04 -11.05
N THR A 217 -10.13 -13.27 -12.14
CA THR A 217 -9.16 -13.45 -13.24
C THR A 217 -7.70 -13.24 -12.86
N TRP A 218 -7.45 -12.49 -11.78
CA TRP A 218 -6.11 -12.30 -11.23
C TRP A 218 -5.61 -13.49 -10.38
N MET A 219 -6.47 -14.46 -10.11
CA MET A 219 -6.10 -15.74 -9.50
C MET A 219 -5.56 -16.72 -10.54
N ASP A 220 -4.71 -17.65 -10.12
CA ASP A 220 -4.26 -18.77 -10.95
C ASP A 220 -5.33 -19.87 -11.04
N LEU A 221 -6.31 -19.65 -11.91
CA LEU A 221 -7.45 -20.57 -12.12
C LEU A 221 -7.08 -21.80 -12.96
N ASP A 222 -5.96 -21.75 -13.69
CA ASP A 222 -5.49 -22.83 -14.57
C ASP A 222 -4.32 -23.64 -13.96
N GLY A 223 -3.78 -23.18 -12.83
CA GLY A 223 -2.64 -23.82 -12.17
C GLY A 223 -1.33 -23.71 -12.97
N ILE A 224 -1.15 -22.61 -13.69
CA ILE A 224 -0.03 -22.38 -14.59
C ILE A 224 1.11 -21.59 -13.93
N SER A 225 0.86 -20.99 -12.77
CA SER A 225 1.89 -20.29 -12.00
C SER A 225 2.98 -21.28 -11.59
N PRO A 226 4.27 -20.89 -11.69
CA PRO A 226 5.39 -21.77 -11.37
C PRO A 226 5.42 -22.20 -9.88
N ILE A 227 4.68 -21.52 -9.00
CA ILE A 227 4.60 -21.86 -7.57
C ILE A 227 3.37 -22.70 -7.22
N HIS A 228 2.43 -22.89 -8.16
CA HIS A 228 1.13 -23.51 -7.87
C HIS A 228 1.25 -24.94 -7.36
N HIS A 229 2.25 -25.65 -7.87
CA HIS A 229 2.55 -27.05 -7.56
C HIS A 229 3.92 -27.24 -6.89
N GLU A 230 4.51 -26.19 -6.29
CA GLU A 230 5.86 -26.20 -5.69
C GLU A 230 6.07 -27.32 -4.66
N ASP A 231 5.02 -27.65 -3.90
CA ASP A 231 5.05 -28.66 -2.82
C ASP A 231 4.44 -30.02 -3.22
N PHE A 232 4.02 -30.17 -4.47
CA PHE A 232 3.14 -31.26 -4.91
C PHE A 232 3.82 -32.23 -5.87
N ASP A 233 3.78 -33.52 -5.54
CA ASP A 233 4.26 -34.60 -6.40
C ASP A 233 3.09 -35.43 -6.95
N TRP A 234 2.80 -35.18 -8.24
CA TRP A 234 1.79 -35.87 -9.03
C TRP A 234 2.26 -37.17 -9.71
N THR A 235 3.54 -37.53 -9.58
CA THR A 235 4.13 -38.67 -10.32
C THR A 235 3.45 -39.99 -10.04
N GLN A 236 2.87 -40.14 -8.84
CA GLN A 236 2.12 -41.32 -8.42
C GLN A 236 0.64 -41.26 -8.80
N MET A 237 0.23 -40.31 -9.63
CA MET A 237 -1.14 -40.17 -10.11
C MET A 237 -1.23 -40.18 -11.64
N TYR A 238 -0.18 -40.58 -12.35
CA TYR A 238 -0.19 -40.66 -13.82
C TYR A 238 -0.83 -41.95 -14.33
N LYS A 239 -1.28 -41.92 -15.59
CA LYS A 239 -1.86 -43.08 -16.25
C LYS A 239 -0.85 -44.24 -16.27
N ASN A 240 -1.33 -45.45 -15.97
CA ASN A 240 -0.54 -46.69 -15.95
C ASN A 240 0.54 -46.77 -14.86
N VAL A 241 0.48 -45.94 -13.82
CA VAL A 241 1.29 -46.16 -12.61
C VAL A 241 0.68 -47.33 -11.82
N SER A 242 1.52 -48.28 -11.39
CA SER A 242 1.08 -49.45 -10.63
C SER A 242 0.42 -49.03 -9.32
N GLY A 243 -0.78 -49.57 -9.04
CA GLY A 243 -1.55 -49.26 -7.83
C GLY A 243 -2.40 -47.98 -7.90
N VAL A 244 -2.51 -47.36 -9.08
CA VAL A 244 -3.35 -46.18 -9.32
C VAL A 244 -4.53 -46.57 -10.20
N ASP A 245 -5.71 -46.00 -9.95
CA ASP A 245 -6.88 -46.18 -10.81
C ASP A 245 -6.58 -45.60 -12.22
N PRO A 246 -6.51 -46.43 -13.28
CA PRO A 246 -6.25 -45.95 -14.64
C PRO A 246 -7.36 -45.04 -15.18
N ASN A 247 -8.52 -44.99 -14.51
CA ASN A 247 -9.64 -44.12 -14.83
C ASN A 247 -9.67 -42.83 -13.99
N LYS A 248 -8.77 -42.65 -13.02
CA LYS A 248 -8.69 -41.43 -12.19
C LYS A 248 -7.22 -41.00 -12.02
N TYR A 249 -6.70 -40.33 -13.03
CA TYR A 249 -5.30 -39.91 -13.11
C TYR A 249 -5.16 -38.41 -13.41
N ILE A 250 -3.95 -37.90 -13.22
CA ILE A 250 -3.55 -36.53 -13.56
C ILE A 250 -2.68 -36.58 -14.82
N GLU A 251 -2.87 -35.62 -15.72
CA GLU A 251 -2.03 -35.44 -16.91
C GLU A 251 -1.46 -34.04 -16.93
N LYS A 252 -0.15 -33.92 -17.12
CA LYS A 252 0.49 -32.62 -17.35
C LYS A 252 0.42 -32.25 -18.82
N VAL A 253 -0.16 -31.10 -19.14
CA VAL A 253 -0.24 -30.55 -20.51
C VAL A 253 0.33 -29.13 -20.49
N GLY A 254 1.52 -28.97 -21.06
CA GLY A 254 2.26 -27.71 -20.95
C GLY A 254 2.63 -27.40 -19.50
N ALA A 255 2.22 -26.22 -19.03
CA ALA A 255 2.45 -25.79 -17.64
C ALA A 255 1.36 -26.28 -16.67
N ALA A 256 0.16 -26.61 -17.16
CA ALA A 256 -0.97 -27.01 -16.34
C ALA A 256 -1.05 -28.53 -16.12
N TYR A 257 -1.76 -28.92 -15.06
CA TYR A 257 -2.14 -30.29 -14.78
C TYR A 257 -3.65 -30.43 -14.94
N TYR A 258 -4.12 -31.59 -15.41
CA TYR A 258 -5.54 -31.84 -15.68
C TYR A 258 -6.02 -33.15 -15.05
N GLN A 259 -7.24 -33.13 -14.53
CA GLN A 259 -7.96 -34.33 -14.10
C GLN A 259 -8.38 -35.14 -15.33
N ARG A 260 -7.94 -36.39 -15.45
CA ARG A 260 -8.22 -37.25 -16.62
C ARG A 260 -8.78 -38.61 -16.23
N GLY A 261 -9.68 -39.10 -17.10
CA GLY A 261 -10.38 -40.37 -16.94
C GLY A 261 -11.77 -40.23 -16.31
N THR A 262 -12.59 -41.27 -16.44
CA THR A 262 -14.01 -41.26 -16.04
C THR A 262 -14.22 -41.25 -14.52
N GLY A 263 -13.21 -41.60 -13.72
CA GLY A 263 -13.25 -41.60 -12.27
C GLY A 263 -13.29 -40.21 -11.63
N TRP A 264 -13.10 -39.15 -12.41
CA TRP A 264 -13.36 -37.76 -11.99
C TRP A 264 -14.81 -37.32 -12.23
N GLY A 265 -15.65 -38.14 -12.87
CA GLY A 265 -17.04 -37.79 -13.14
C GLY A 265 -17.17 -36.49 -13.92
N ALA A 266 -17.96 -35.54 -13.38
CA ALA A 266 -18.18 -34.23 -14.00
C ALA A 266 -16.94 -33.31 -13.97
N ASP A 267 -15.92 -33.66 -13.18
CA ASP A 267 -14.68 -32.89 -13.07
C ASP A 267 -13.61 -33.36 -14.07
N ALA A 268 -13.88 -34.43 -14.83
CA ALA A 268 -13.00 -34.89 -15.89
C ALA A 268 -12.71 -33.77 -16.90
N GLY A 269 -11.43 -33.45 -17.06
CA GLY A 269 -10.94 -32.41 -17.96
C GLY A 269 -10.71 -31.05 -17.32
N LYS A 270 -11.07 -30.84 -16.05
CA LYS A 270 -10.75 -29.60 -15.33
C LYS A 270 -9.26 -29.51 -14.98
N ALA A 271 -8.78 -28.28 -14.88
CA ALA A 271 -7.42 -28.00 -14.42
C ALA A 271 -7.29 -28.40 -12.94
N MET A 272 -6.24 -29.16 -12.63
CA MET A 272 -5.88 -29.51 -11.27
C MET A 272 -5.20 -28.29 -10.64
N THR A 273 -5.92 -27.63 -9.74
CA THR A 273 -5.47 -26.46 -9.01
C THR A 273 -5.57 -26.66 -7.50
N ARG A 274 -4.98 -25.75 -6.73
CA ARG A 274 -5.23 -25.70 -5.29
C ARG A 274 -6.72 -25.51 -4.95
N PHE A 275 -7.50 -24.84 -5.80
CA PHE A 275 -8.95 -24.76 -5.64
C PHE A 275 -9.66 -26.09 -5.89
N THR A 276 -9.27 -26.85 -6.92
CA THR A 276 -9.84 -28.19 -7.11
C THR A 276 -9.40 -29.14 -6.00
N LEU A 277 -8.18 -29.01 -5.47
CA LEU A 277 -7.74 -29.76 -4.28
C LEU A 277 -8.66 -29.50 -3.07
N TYR A 278 -9.00 -28.23 -2.80
CA TYR A 278 -9.99 -27.93 -1.76
C TYR A 278 -11.35 -28.57 -2.03
N GLN A 279 -11.80 -28.65 -3.28
CA GLN A 279 -13.11 -29.24 -3.66
C GLN A 279 -13.12 -30.76 -3.55
N ASP A 280 -12.03 -31.41 -3.98
CA ASP A 280 -11.91 -32.87 -4.04
C ASP A 280 -11.60 -33.50 -2.68
N MET A 281 -11.08 -32.70 -1.74
CA MET A 281 -10.76 -33.19 -0.41
C MET A 281 -12.02 -33.30 0.44
N MET A 282 -12.44 -34.55 0.67
CA MET A 282 -13.73 -34.88 1.27
C MET A 282 -13.58 -35.40 2.70
N ALA A 283 -14.59 -35.14 3.54
CA ALA A 283 -14.72 -35.70 4.87
C ALA A 283 -16.15 -36.19 5.13
N THR A 284 -16.24 -37.32 5.83
CA THR A 284 -17.51 -37.90 6.28
C THR A 284 -17.82 -37.41 7.68
N THR A 285 -19.02 -36.85 7.88
CA THR A 285 -19.55 -36.48 9.19
C THR A 285 -20.69 -37.42 9.56
N ARG A 286 -20.68 -37.94 10.78
CA ARG A 286 -21.74 -38.81 11.31
C ARG A 286 -22.66 -38.01 12.23
N THR A 287 -23.90 -37.82 11.82
CA THR A 287 -24.92 -37.09 12.59
C THR A 287 -25.93 -38.04 13.18
N CYS A 288 -26.24 -37.85 14.47
CA CYS A 288 -27.32 -38.60 15.11
C CYS A 288 -28.69 -38.06 14.69
N THR A 289 -29.51 -38.87 14.03
CA THR A 289 -30.85 -38.46 13.56
C THR A 289 -31.97 -38.92 14.48
N LYS A 290 -31.75 -39.96 15.29
CA LYS A 290 -32.72 -40.43 16.28
C LYS A 290 -32.03 -40.82 17.59
N LYS A 291 -32.50 -40.24 18.70
CA LYS A 291 -32.07 -40.59 20.06
C LYS A 291 -33.18 -41.35 20.78
N ASN A 292 -32.81 -42.33 21.61
CA ASN A 292 -33.68 -42.95 22.60
C ASN A 292 -33.00 -42.87 23.98
N HIS A 293 -33.71 -42.34 24.97
CA HIS A 293 -33.18 -42.08 26.33
C HIS A 293 -31.77 -41.46 26.34
N GLY A 294 -31.53 -40.45 25.49
CA GLY A 294 -30.25 -39.74 25.39
C GLY A 294 -29.16 -40.46 24.58
N THR A 295 -29.31 -41.74 24.27
CA THR A 295 -28.37 -42.52 23.43
C THR A 295 -28.78 -42.45 21.97
N CYS A 296 -27.81 -42.23 21.07
CA CYS A 296 -28.09 -42.24 19.64
C CYS A 296 -28.39 -43.66 19.14
N GLN A 297 -29.46 -43.81 18.37
CA GLN A 297 -29.92 -45.10 17.82
C GLN A 297 -29.77 -45.17 16.30
N THR A 298 -29.84 -44.03 15.62
CA THR A 298 -29.74 -43.96 14.16
C THR A 298 -28.79 -42.85 13.78
N TYR A 299 -27.87 -43.21 12.89
CA TYR A 299 -26.85 -42.32 12.37
C TYR A 299 -27.04 -42.15 10.88
N VAL A 300 -26.75 -40.95 10.40
CA VAL A 300 -26.61 -40.66 8.97
C VAL A 300 -25.21 -40.13 8.75
N ASP A 301 -24.51 -40.75 7.80
CA ASP A 301 -23.19 -40.34 7.36
C ASP A 301 -23.35 -39.46 6.12
N THR A 302 -22.75 -38.28 6.15
CA THR A 302 -22.74 -37.34 5.02
C THR A 302 -21.31 -37.02 4.65
N THR A 303 -20.95 -37.19 3.39
CA THR A 303 -19.65 -36.80 2.85
C THR A 303 -19.76 -35.45 2.16
N ALA A 304 -18.89 -34.53 2.54
CA ALA A 304 -18.82 -33.18 1.96
C ALA A 304 -17.37 -32.69 1.94
N GLN A 305 -17.15 -31.55 1.29
CA GLN A 305 -15.87 -30.85 1.28
C GLN A 305 -15.32 -30.68 2.71
N TYR A 306 -14.06 -31.07 2.95
CA TYR A 306 -13.43 -31.02 4.27
C TYR A 306 -13.28 -29.59 4.77
N GLN A 307 -12.69 -28.73 3.94
CA GLN A 307 -12.46 -27.32 4.24
C GLN A 307 -12.61 -26.51 2.96
N ALA A 308 -13.16 -25.30 3.08
CA ALA A 308 -13.10 -24.30 2.01
C ALA A 308 -11.84 -23.45 2.17
N TRP A 309 -11.36 -22.86 1.07
CA TRP A 309 -10.30 -21.86 1.11
C TRP A 309 -10.76 -20.62 1.89
N LYS A 310 -9.97 -20.20 2.89
CA LYS A 310 -10.30 -19.07 3.78
C LYS A 310 -10.00 -17.69 3.18
N GLY A 311 -9.25 -17.63 2.07
CA GLY A 311 -8.99 -16.38 1.35
C GLY A 311 -7.53 -15.91 1.31
N CYS A 312 -6.57 -16.64 1.91
CA CYS A 312 -5.15 -16.22 1.88
C CYS A 312 -4.41 -16.65 0.61
N LEU A 313 -3.39 -15.87 0.26
CA LEU A 313 -2.60 -16.04 -0.96
C LEU A 313 -1.11 -16.27 -0.66
N GLU A 314 -0.45 -16.97 -1.56
CA GLU A 314 1.01 -17.03 -1.61
C GLU A 314 1.58 -15.69 -2.09
N ALA A 315 2.74 -15.31 -1.53
CA ALA A 315 3.57 -14.26 -2.08
C ALA A 315 4.05 -14.66 -3.48
N ARG A 316 3.83 -13.79 -4.46
CA ARG A 316 4.26 -14.02 -5.84
C ARG A 316 5.79 -14.19 -5.92
N PRO A 317 6.34 -14.97 -6.85
CA PRO A 317 7.79 -15.02 -7.03
C PRO A 317 8.35 -13.64 -7.43
N TYR A 318 9.58 -13.34 -7.03
CA TYR A 318 10.27 -12.12 -7.45
C TYR A 318 10.39 -12.05 -8.98
N PRO A 319 10.15 -10.88 -9.62
CA PRO A 319 9.98 -9.54 -9.01
C PRO A 319 8.57 -9.19 -8.51
N TYR A 320 7.58 -10.03 -8.75
CA TYR A 320 6.17 -9.68 -8.59
C TYR A 320 5.69 -9.61 -7.13
N ASN A 321 6.40 -10.18 -6.16
CA ASN A 321 6.13 -9.90 -4.73
C ASN A 321 6.38 -8.44 -4.39
N ALA A 322 7.41 -7.83 -5.00
CA ALA A 322 7.92 -6.51 -4.66
C ALA A 322 7.34 -5.38 -5.53
N ASP A 323 6.33 -5.67 -6.35
CA ASP A 323 5.70 -4.71 -7.25
C ASP A 323 4.15 -4.81 -7.25
N ASP A 324 3.55 -3.91 -8.03
CA ASP A 324 2.12 -3.82 -8.31
C ASP A 324 1.80 -4.22 -9.77
N THR A 325 2.58 -5.14 -10.34
CA THR A 325 2.34 -5.63 -11.70
C THR A 325 0.98 -6.33 -11.78
N THR A 326 0.18 -5.96 -12.77
CA THR A 326 -1.13 -6.58 -13.03
C THR A 326 -0.97 -8.07 -13.38
N PRO A 327 -1.69 -8.97 -12.71
CA PRO A 327 -1.67 -10.39 -13.00
C PRO A 327 -2.14 -10.73 -14.43
N THR A 328 -1.43 -11.60 -15.13
CA THR A 328 -1.81 -12.06 -16.47
C THR A 328 -1.42 -13.52 -16.71
N THR A 329 -2.20 -14.25 -17.50
CA THR A 329 -1.88 -15.63 -17.91
C THR A 329 -0.71 -15.70 -18.90
N SER A 330 -0.41 -14.62 -19.63
CA SER A 330 0.82 -14.51 -20.45
C SER A 330 2.09 -14.46 -19.63
N THR A 331 1.99 -14.06 -18.36
CA THR A 331 3.08 -14.00 -17.39
C THR A 331 2.67 -14.78 -16.14
N PRO A 332 2.64 -16.12 -16.16
CA PRO A 332 2.03 -16.92 -15.09
C PRO A 332 2.56 -16.64 -13.68
N ALA A 333 3.83 -16.26 -13.56
CA ALA A 333 4.47 -15.84 -12.30
C ALA A 333 3.85 -14.59 -11.65
N SER A 334 3.06 -13.81 -12.39
CA SER A 334 2.34 -12.63 -11.90
C SER A 334 0.98 -12.95 -11.27
N LEU A 335 0.45 -14.16 -11.49
CA LEU A 335 -0.84 -14.62 -10.96
C LEU A 335 -0.77 -14.86 -9.45
N PHE A 336 -1.89 -14.62 -8.77
CA PHE A 336 -2.02 -14.95 -7.35
C PHE A 336 -2.44 -16.39 -7.16
N VAL A 337 -1.67 -17.12 -6.35
CA VAL A 337 -1.91 -18.53 -6.04
C VAL A 337 -2.57 -18.62 -4.66
N PRO A 338 -3.69 -19.34 -4.50
CA PRO A 338 -4.30 -19.53 -3.19
C PRO A 338 -3.35 -20.32 -2.28
N MET A 339 -3.27 -19.94 -1.01
CA MET A 339 -2.55 -20.75 -0.05
C MET A 339 -3.20 -22.12 0.07
N PHE A 340 -2.36 -23.15 0.14
CA PHE A 340 -2.72 -24.50 0.53
C PHE A 340 -1.52 -25.04 1.29
N ALA A 341 -1.57 -24.99 2.62
CA ALA A 341 -0.50 -25.54 3.44
C ALA A 341 -0.53 -27.08 3.33
N PRO A 342 0.51 -27.71 2.77
CA PRO A 342 0.54 -29.17 2.66
C PRO A 342 0.42 -29.83 4.03
N ASP A 343 -0.03 -31.07 3.99
CA ASP A 343 -0.06 -31.96 5.15
C ASP A 343 1.35 -32.48 5.35
N GLU A 344 1.89 -32.21 6.53
CA GLU A 344 3.23 -32.64 6.94
C GLU A 344 3.21 -34.10 7.36
N ALA A 345 4.31 -34.82 7.11
CA ALA A 345 4.34 -36.27 7.20
C ALA A 345 3.87 -36.82 8.57
N GLY A 346 3.20 -37.97 8.50
CA GLY A 346 2.65 -38.71 9.63
C GLY A 346 1.17 -38.94 9.45
N ASN A 347 0.66 -40.07 9.91
CA ASN A 347 -0.77 -40.36 9.81
C ASN A 347 -1.53 -39.62 10.92
N PHE A 348 -2.31 -38.60 10.57
CA PHE A 348 -3.19 -37.91 11.51
C PHE A 348 -4.27 -38.83 12.12
N TRP A 349 -4.69 -39.84 11.34
CA TRP A 349 -5.51 -40.96 11.83
C TRP A 349 -5.00 -42.27 11.24
N THR A 350 -5.32 -43.36 11.92
CA THR A 350 -4.99 -44.71 11.46
C THR A 350 -6.19 -45.46 10.92
N ASP A 351 -5.93 -46.41 10.02
CA ASP A 351 -6.89 -47.38 9.52
C ASP A 351 -6.20 -48.74 9.25
N SER A 352 -6.86 -49.66 8.54
CA SER A 352 -6.30 -50.98 8.23
C SER A 352 -5.05 -50.96 7.34
N THR A 353 -4.82 -49.85 6.63
CA THR A 353 -3.73 -49.66 5.66
C THR A 353 -2.70 -48.60 6.11
N HIS A 354 -3.10 -47.70 7.00
CA HIS A 354 -2.27 -46.65 7.60
C HIS A 354 -2.17 -46.91 9.10
N VAL A 355 -1.18 -47.70 9.52
CA VAL A 355 -1.07 -48.21 10.90
C VAL A 355 0.06 -47.55 11.68
N SER A 356 0.98 -46.86 11.01
CA SER A 356 2.07 -46.16 11.66
C SER A 356 1.56 -45.00 12.50
N THR A 357 2.05 -44.92 13.73
CA THR A 357 1.87 -43.77 14.64
C THR A 357 3.14 -42.93 14.77
N THR A 358 4.10 -43.10 13.85
CA THR A 358 5.33 -42.30 13.84
C THR A 358 5.01 -40.83 13.60
N SER A 359 5.59 -39.96 14.42
CA SER A 359 5.51 -38.51 14.29
C SER A 359 6.91 -37.93 14.16
N TRP A 360 7.03 -36.87 13.37
CA TRP A 360 8.28 -36.14 13.12
C TRP A 360 8.30 -34.75 13.77
N GLY A 361 7.37 -34.48 14.70
CA GLY A 361 7.30 -33.19 15.41
C GLY A 361 6.84 -32.03 14.53
N TYR A 362 6.17 -32.35 13.42
CA TYR A 362 5.62 -31.38 12.48
C TYR A 362 4.33 -30.73 13.01
N PRO A 363 4.23 -29.38 12.98
CA PRO A 363 3.07 -28.67 13.53
C PRO A 363 1.80 -28.76 12.69
N ASN A 364 1.89 -29.06 11.39
CA ASN A 364 0.77 -29.09 10.44
C ASN A 364 0.58 -30.48 9.80
N ASN A 365 0.60 -31.52 10.63
CA ASN A 365 0.09 -32.85 10.26
C ASN A 365 -1.42 -32.91 10.57
N TRP A 366 -2.23 -33.01 9.53
CA TRP A 366 -3.69 -32.92 9.60
C TRP A 366 -4.40 -33.93 8.69
N TRP A 367 -3.64 -34.73 7.94
CA TRP A 367 -4.14 -35.73 7.01
C TRP A 367 -3.45 -37.09 7.19
N VAL A 368 -3.90 -38.10 6.45
CA VAL A 368 -3.24 -39.41 6.39
C VAL A 368 -2.18 -39.39 5.29
N ASP A 369 -1.07 -40.12 5.44
CA ASP A 369 -0.11 -40.29 4.36
C ASP A 369 -0.61 -41.29 3.32
N SER A 370 -0.04 -41.27 2.11
CA SER A 370 -0.45 -42.20 1.04
C SER A 370 -0.04 -43.66 1.29
N ALA A 371 1.04 -43.90 2.06
CA ALA A 371 1.50 -45.24 2.42
C ALA A 371 2.59 -45.19 3.50
N ASP A 372 2.59 -46.19 4.39
CA ASP A 372 3.53 -46.23 5.51
C ASP A 372 4.99 -46.58 5.14
N SER A 373 5.20 -47.14 3.96
CA SER A 373 6.53 -47.50 3.47
C SER A 373 7.29 -46.33 2.85
N LEU A 374 6.66 -45.18 2.65
CA LEU A 374 7.28 -44.02 2.01
C LEU A 374 8.27 -43.31 2.95
N ALA A 375 9.34 -42.80 2.34
CA ALA A 375 10.25 -41.88 3.01
C ALA A 375 9.53 -40.58 3.39
N VAL A 376 9.99 -39.90 4.44
CA VAL A 376 9.28 -38.76 5.04
C VAL A 376 9.02 -37.61 4.06
N ALA A 377 10.02 -37.22 3.26
CA ALA A 377 9.83 -36.20 2.22
C ALA A 377 8.76 -36.59 1.17
N LYS A 378 8.65 -37.89 0.87
CA LYS A 378 7.66 -38.40 -0.08
C LYS A 378 6.27 -38.49 0.54
N ARG A 379 6.16 -38.81 1.82
CA ARG A 379 4.89 -38.75 2.58
C ARG A 379 4.24 -37.37 2.50
N GLN A 380 5.02 -36.31 2.65
CA GLN A 380 4.53 -34.93 2.55
C GLN A 380 4.10 -34.56 1.12
N SER A 381 4.93 -34.83 0.12
CA SER A 381 4.70 -34.39 -1.26
C SER A 381 3.77 -35.28 -2.09
N ASP A 382 3.45 -36.50 -1.67
CA ASP A 382 2.59 -37.41 -2.44
C ASP A 382 1.11 -37.00 -2.38
N MET A 383 0.57 -36.56 -3.52
CA MET A 383 -0.76 -35.97 -3.61
C MET A 383 -1.92 -36.97 -3.55
N ARG A 384 -1.65 -38.28 -3.68
CA ARG A 384 -2.72 -39.30 -3.62
C ARG A 384 -3.55 -39.20 -2.34
N LYS A 385 -2.91 -38.81 -1.23
CA LYS A 385 -3.55 -38.73 0.08
C LYS A 385 -4.78 -37.84 0.11
N TYR A 386 -4.79 -36.72 -0.63
CA TYR A 386 -5.92 -35.78 -0.61
C TYR A 386 -7.19 -36.28 -1.29
N PHE A 387 -7.12 -37.43 -1.97
CA PHE A 387 -8.27 -38.08 -2.59
C PHE A 387 -8.82 -39.25 -1.76
N VAL A 388 -8.29 -39.45 -0.55
CA VAL A 388 -8.85 -40.33 0.48
C VAL A 388 -9.86 -39.54 1.30
N THR A 389 -11.06 -40.08 1.52
CA THR A 389 -12.08 -39.40 2.34
C THR A 389 -11.75 -39.52 3.83
N LYS A 390 -11.63 -38.40 4.54
CA LYS A 390 -11.45 -38.40 6.01
C LYS A 390 -12.66 -39.06 6.69
N PRO A 391 -12.46 -40.07 7.55
CA PRO A 391 -13.56 -40.76 8.19
C PRO A 391 -14.13 -39.96 9.36
N TYR A 392 -15.39 -40.24 9.74
CA TYR A 392 -16.13 -39.50 10.77
C TYR A 392 -15.53 -39.61 12.18
N ASN A 393 -14.75 -40.66 12.43
CA ASN A 393 -14.10 -40.94 13.70
C ASN A 393 -12.64 -40.49 13.74
N ALA A 394 -12.10 -39.91 12.66
CA ALA A 394 -10.78 -39.29 12.70
C ALA A 394 -10.80 -38.07 13.63
N ALA A 395 -9.65 -37.78 14.25
CA ALA A 395 -9.50 -36.66 15.15
C ALA A 395 -9.97 -35.34 14.52
N ALA A 396 -10.43 -34.42 15.37
CA ALA A 396 -10.60 -33.04 14.97
C ALA A 396 -9.22 -32.39 14.93
N GLU A 397 -8.98 -31.64 13.88
CA GLU A 397 -7.77 -30.86 13.71
C GLU A 397 -7.64 -29.75 14.77
N PRO A 398 -6.41 -29.39 15.21
CA PRO A 398 -6.19 -28.21 16.04
C PRO A 398 -6.72 -26.91 15.40
N ALA A 399 -7.07 -25.93 16.23
CA ALA A 399 -7.36 -24.59 15.73
C ALA A 399 -6.15 -24.05 14.92
N ASP A 400 -6.42 -23.46 13.76
CA ASP A 400 -5.42 -22.91 12.82
C ASP A 400 -4.49 -23.92 12.11
N GLY A 401 -4.80 -25.22 12.22
CA GLY A 401 -4.22 -26.24 11.35
C GLY A 401 -4.82 -26.24 9.94
N GLY A 402 -4.17 -26.97 9.04
CA GLY A 402 -4.86 -27.61 7.93
C GLY A 402 -4.39 -27.11 6.59
N PRO A 403 -5.19 -27.30 5.53
CA PRO A 403 -4.88 -26.69 4.25
C PRO A 403 -4.88 -25.16 4.35
N ASN A 404 -5.54 -24.58 5.36
CA ASN A 404 -5.57 -23.14 5.63
C ASN A 404 -4.57 -22.70 6.74
N SER A 405 -3.62 -23.56 7.13
CA SER A 405 -2.62 -23.18 8.13
C SER A 405 -1.83 -21.94 7.69
N GLY A 406 -1.57 -21.03 8.64
CA GLY A 406 -0.94 -19.73 8.35
C GLY A 406 -1.87 -18.68 7.73
N CYS A 407 -3.15 -18.99 7.50
CA CYS A 407 -4.20 -18.03 7.11
C CYS A 407 -5.02 -17.58 8.32
N THR A 408 -4.42 -16.73 9.17
CA THR A 408 -4.98 -16.31 10.47
C THR A 408 -5.57 -14.91 10.45
N THR A 409 -5.52 -14.22 9.30
CA THR A 409 -5.95 -12.83 9.17
C THR A 409 -7.37 -12.72 8.64
N SER A 410 -8.07 -11.67 9.07
CA SER A 410 -9.34 -11.26 8.48
C SER A 410 -9.12 -10.73 7.06
N ALA A 411 -10.14 -10.85 6.21
CA ALA A 411 -10.07 -10.37 4.83
C ALA A 411 -9.80 -8.86 4.75
N ILE A 412 -9.02 -8.44 3.75
CA ILE A 412 -8.84 -7.05 3.37
C ILE A 412 -10.21 -6.40 3.19
N THR A 413 -10.36 -5.20 3.75
CA THR A 413 -11.48 -4.32 3.44
C THR A 413 -11.03 -3.34 2.36
N PRO A 414 -11.58 -3.42 1.12
CA PRO A 414 -11.22 -2.51 0.03
C PRO A 414 -11.59 -1.06 0.37
N LEU A 415 -11.11 -0.11 -0.44
CA LEU A 415 -11.32 1.32 -0.23
C LEU A 415 -12.80 1.69 -0.03
N GLN A 416 -13.12 2.15 1.18
CA GLN A 416 -14.43 2.67 1.56
C GLN A 416 -14.39 4.18 1.70
N ASP A 417 -15.45 4.86 1.26
CA ASP A 417 -15.64 6.29 1.53
C ASP A 417 -16.07 6.51 2.98
N ILE A 418 -15.16 7.02 3.80
CA ILE A 418 -15.38 7.22 5.24
C ILE A 418 -16.25 8.45 5.56
N THR A 419 -16.60 9.26 4.55
CA THR A 419 -17.59 10.33 4.74
C THR A 419 -19.01 9.78 4.82
N THR A 420 -19.24 8.56 4.33
CA THR A 420 -20.51 7.86 4.43
C THR A 420 -20.58 7.04 5.72
N THR A 421 -21.76 6.99 6.34
CA THR A 421 -21.98 6.15 7.54
C THR A 421 -21.66 4.69 7.27
N THR A 422 -22.08 4.17 6.12
CA THR A 422 -21.81 2.78 5.70
C THR A 422 -20.31 2.54 5.57
N GLY A 423 -19.60 3.29 4.72
CA GLY A 423 -18.17 3.07 4.48
C GLY A 423 -17.33 3.23 5.74
N LYS A 424 -17.66 4.23 6.58
CA LYS A 424 -17.04 4.39 7.90
C LYS A 424 -17.28 3.17 8.80
N SER A 425 -18.53 2.71 8.93
CA SER A 425 -18.86 1.56 9.77
C SER A 425 -18.21 0.27 9.27
N THR A 426 -18.11 0.07 7.95
CA THR A 426 -17.41 -1.08 7.35
C THR A 426 -15.95 -1.13 7.80
N ILE A 427 -15.23 0.01 7.74
CA ILE A 427 -13.82 0.08 8.18
C ILE A 427 -13.69 -0.10 9.69
N THR A 428 -14.49 0.58 10.51
CA THR A 428 -14.38 0.47 11.98
C THR A 428 -14.77 -0.91 12.50
N ASN A 429 -15.73 -1.57 11.86
CA ASN A 429 -16.11 -2.95 12.19
C ASN A 429 -15.00 -3.93 11.79
N ALA A 430 -14.38 -3.73 10.63
CA ALA A 430 -13.25 -4.56 10.21
C ALA A 430 -12.08 -4.45 11.21
N ILE A 431 -11.76 -3.22 11.66
CA ILE A 431 -10.75 -2.98 12.70
C ILE A 431 -11.09 -3.72 13.99
N SER A 432 -12.33 -3.61 14.50
CA SER A 432 -12.70 -4.20 15.79
C SER A 432 -12.61 -5.73 15.83
N THR A 433 -12.80 -6.39 14.69
CA THR A 433 -12.76 -7.85 14.57
C THR A 433 -11.35 -8.45 14.43
N MET A 434 -10.29 -7.64 14.36
CA MET A 434 -8.92 -8.15 14.23
C MET A 434 -8.50 -8.99 15.45
N THR A 435 -7.81 -10.10 15.21
CA THR A 435 -7.30 -11.01 16.25
C THR A 435 -5.80 -11.21 16.12
N PRO A 436 -5.02 -11.16 17.22
CA PRO A 436 -3.56 -11.28 17.17
C PRO A 436 -3.12 -12.76 17.07
N THR A 437 -2.73 -13.24 15.89
CA THR A 437 -2.33 -14.63 15.66
C THR A 437 -1.38 -14.76 14.47
N GLY A 438 -0.34 -15.60 14.60
CA GLY A 438 0.62 -15.92 13.53
C GLY A 438 1.92 -15.10 13.60
N ASN A 439 2.75 -15.23 12.57
CA ASN A 439 4.01 -14.50 12.43
C ASN A 439 3.80 -13.07 11.92
N THR A 440 4.88 -12.30 11.79
CA THR A 440 4.89 -10.89 11.36
C THR A 440 5.57 -10.77 10.00
N ASN A 441 4.80 -10.54 8.93
CA ASN A 441 5.31 -10.37 7.56
C ASN A 441 4.93 -8.96 7.05
N VAL A 442 5.69 -7.95 7.49
CA VAL A 442 5.48 -6.55 7.08
C VAL A 442 5.61 -6.35 5.56
N PRO A 443 6.55 -6.99 4.84
CA PRO A 443 6.58 -6.92 3.37
C PRO A 443 5.23 -7.26 2.73
N GLU A 444 4.59 -8.36 3.16
CA GLU A 444 3.31 -8.77 2.57
C GLU A 444 2.20 -7.76 2.91
N GLY A 445 2.15 -7.28 4.15
CA GLY A 445 1.22 -6.21 4.56
C GLY A 445 1.39 -4.95 3.71
N LEU A 446 2.63 -4.49 3.52
CA LEU A 446 2.93 -3.32 2.68
C LEU A 446 2.57 -3.56 1.21
N ALA A 447 2.79 -4.77 0.69
CA ALA A 447 2.53 -5.08 -0.71
C ALA A 447 1.03 -5.01 -1.01
N TRP A 448 0.21 -5.57 -0.12
CA TRP A 448 -1.24 -5.45 -0.20
C TRP A 448 -1.76 -4.05 0.13
N GLY A 449 -1.10 -3.32 1.04
CA GLY A 449 -1.37 -1.91 1.29
C GLY A 449 -1.18 -1.05 0.04
N TRP A 450 -0.14 -1.32 -0.75
CA TRP A 450 0.05 -0.66 -2.03
C TRP A 450 -1.00 -1.12 -3.07
N ARG A 451 -1.20 -2.44 -3.24
CA ARG A 451 -2.14 -3.00 -4.22
C ARG A 451 -3.58 -2.54 -4.02
N VAL A 452 -4.04 -2.41 -2.77
CA VAL A 452 -5.42 -1.95 -2.48
C VAL A 452 -5.62 -0.46 -2.79
N LEU A 453 -4.54 0.33 -2.79
CA LEU A 453 -4.58 1.72 -3.22
C LEU A 453 -4.42 1.87 -4.71
N SER A 454 -3.80 0.91 -5.39
CA SER A 454 -3.62 0.97 -6.83
C SER A 454 -4.95 0.93 -7.58
N SER A 455 -4.94 1.37 -8.84
CA SER A 455 -6.05 1.14 -9.78
C SER A 455 -5.95 -0.23 -10.47
N ASN A 456 -4.85 -0.96 -10.24
CA ASN A 456 -4.60 -2.28 -10.84
C ASN A 456 -5.38 -3.38 -10.10
N GLU A 457 -5.66 -4.49 -10.78
CA GLU A 457 -6.10 -5.71 -10.09
C GLU A 457 -5.04 -6.10 -9.05
N PRO A 458 -5.43 -6.59 -7.85
CA PRO A 458 -6.75 -7.19 -7.52
C PRO A 458 -7.90 -6.26 -7.14
N PHE A 459 -7.61 -5.10 -6.54
CA PHE A 459 -8.63 -4.17 -6.03
C PHE A 459 -8.58 -2.86 -6.82
N THR A 460 -9.48 -2.71 -7.79
CA THR A 460 -9.47 -1.61 -8.75
C THR A 460 -10.22 -0.36 -8.27
N ASP A 461 -10.49 -0.25 -6.96
CA ASP A 461 -11.26 0.85 -6.37
C ASP A 461 -10.45 2.14 -6.23
N GLY A 462 -9.11 2.04 -6.27
CA GLY A 462 -8.21 3.17 -6.21
C GLY A 462 -8.25 4.00 -7.50
N ARG A 463 -8.14 5.33 -7.36
CA ARG A 463 -7.99 6.23 -8.50
C ARG A 463 -6.75 5.89 -9.33
N ALA A 464 -6.67 6.37 -10.58
CA ALA A 464 -5.50 6.07 -11.42
C ALA A 464 -4.20 6.55 -10.76
N ASN A 465 -3.12 5.77 -10.83
CA ASN A 465 -1.82 6.15 -10.26
C ASN A 465 -1.23 7.43 -10.89
N SER A 466 -1.68 7.79 -12.10
CA SER A 466 -1.34 9.03 -12.79
C SER A 466 -2.26 10.21 -12.47
N GLU A 467 -3.32 10.00 -11.68
CA GLU A 467 -4.29 11.05 -11.37
C GLU A 467 -3.64 12.15 -10.52
N LYS A 468 -3.52 13.33 -11.11
CA LYS A 468 -3.00 14.49 -10.40
C LYS A 468 -4.04 14.97 -9.39
N GLY A 469 -3.61 14.99 -8.14
CA GLY A 469 -4.36 15.59 -7.05
C GLY A 469 -5.09 14.63 -6.13
N ASN A 470 -4.75 13.35 -6.27
CA ASN A 470 -5.03 12.30 -5.32
C ASN A 470 -3.71 11.89 -4.63
N ASP A 471 -3.63 11.98 -3.32
CA ASP A 471 -2.51 11.44 -2.56
C ASP A 471 -2.86 10.04 -2.03
N LYS A 472 -1.96 9.08 -2.26
CA LYS A 472 -2.10 7.69 -1.83
C LYS A 472 -1.13 7.42 -0.69
N VAL A 473 -1.65 6.98 0.45
CA VAL A 473 -0.87 6.82 1.67
C VAL A 473 -1.03 5.42 2.24
N VAL A 474 0.09 4.71 2.39
CA VAL A 474 0.11 3.45 3.15
C VAL A 474 0.62 3.76 4.54
N ILE A 475 -0.14 3.38 5.57
CA ILE A 475 0.23 3.51 6.97
C ILE A 475 0.46 2.12 7.52
N VAL A 476 1.72 1.77 7.73
CA VAL A 476 2.13 0.48 8.30
C VAL A 476 2.34 0.63 9.80
N LEU A 477 1.72 -0.25 10.59
CA LEU A 477 1.98 -0.33 12.02
C LEU A 477 2.31 -1.77 12.42
N THR A 478 3.40 -1.93 13.18
CA THR A 478 3.84 -3.22 13.73
C THR A 478 4.49 -3.04 15.11
N ASP A 479 4.46 -4.08 15.95
CA ASP A 479 5.07 -4.09 17.28
C ASP A 479 6.39 -4.87 17.34
N GLY A 480 6.92 -5.27 16.20
CA GLY A 480 7.99 -6.26 16.16
C GLY A 480 8.87 -6.23 14.91
N ALA A 481 9.91 -7.05 14.97
CA ALA A 481 10.70 -7.40 13.80
C ALA A 481 9.91 -8.35 12.90
N ASN A 482 10.26 -8.39 11.61
CA ASN A 482 9.77 -9.40 10.70
C ASN A 482 10.13 -10.81 11.20
N THR A 483 9.18 -11.74 11.17
CA THR A 483 9.37 -13.11 11.66
C THR A 483 8.90 -14.15 10.65
N TYR A 484 9.67 -15.23 10.56
CA TYR A 484 9.31 -16.47 9.88
C TYR A 484 9.80 -17.60 10.78
N SER A 485 8.95 -18.58 11.11
CA SER A 485 9.32 -19.57 12.13
C SER A 485 10.24 -20.65 11.54
N PRO A 486 11.49 -20.80 12.01
CA PRO A 486 12.36 -21.90 11.59
C PRO A 486 11.92 -23.22 12.21
N ILE A 487 12.11 -24.32 11.47
CA ILE A 487 11.97 -25.69 11.96
C ILE A 487 13.29 -26.42 11.72
N ALA A 488 13.79 -27.12 12.73
CA ALA A 488 14.97 -27.97 12.61
C ALA A 488 14.60 -29.28 11.89
N ASP A 489 14.61 -29.24 10.55
CA ASP A 489 14.14 -30.34 9.71
C ASP A 489 15.15 -30.78 8.63
N ALA A 490 16.44 -30.79 8.96
CA ALA A 490 17.45 -31.13 7.94
C ALA A 490 17.39 -32.60 7.48
N THR A 491 16.75 -33.49 8.24
CA THR A 491 16.80 -34.94 8.07
C THR A 491 15.52 -35.59 7.55
N TYR A 492 14.39 -34.89 7.51
CA TYR A 492 13.11 -35.48 7.11
C TYR A 492 12.60 -34.89 5.78
N ALA A 493 11.61 -33.99 5.80
CA ALA A 493 11.06 -33.37 4.60
C ALA A 493 11.87 -32.15 4.12
N LYS A 494 12.76 -31.62 4.97
CA LYS A 494 13.55 -30.40 4.69
C LYS A 494 12.66 -29.18 4.48
N ASN A 495 11.63 -29.03 5.31
CA ASN A 495 10.76 -27.83 5.28
C ASN A 495 11.53 -26.58 5.72
N MET A 496 12.40 -26.71 6.73
CA MET A 496 13.24 -25.65 7.32
C MET A 496 12.49 -24.46 7.95
N SER A 497 11.16 -24.41 7.80
CA SER A 497 10.26 -23.44 8.38
C SER A 497 8.85 -24.00 8.54
N THR A 498 8.00 -23.30 9.29
CA THR A 498 6.54 -23.45 9.15
C THR A 498 6.10 -22.94 7.77
N TYR A 499 4.93 -23.39 7.31
CA TYR A 499 4.30 -22.85 6.11
C TYR A 499 3.75 -21.44 6.33
N ALA A 500 3.95 -20.54 5.37
CA ALA A 500 3.40 -19.17 5.36
C ALA A 500 3.44 -18.61 3.92
N ALA A 501 3.28 -17.30 3.72
CA ALA A 501 3.15 -16.69 2.40
C ALA A 501 4.27 -17.03 1.39
N TYR A 502 5.48 -17.33 1.85
CA TYR A 502 6.61 -17.71 0.98
C TYR A 502 6.78 -19.23 0.82
N GLY A 503 5.83 -20.04 1.29
CA GLY A 503 5.90 -21.50 1.31
C GLY A 503 6.89 -22.03 2.34
N TYR A 504 7.43 -23.23 2.12
CA TYR A 504 8.54 -23.75 2.94
C TYR A 504 9.88 -23.18 2.48
N THR A 505 10.73 -22.76 3.41
CA THR A 505 12.02 -22.13 3.06
C THR A 505 13.10 -23.13 2.64
N GLY A 506 12.91 -24.42 2.94
CA GLY A 506 13.83 -25.47 2.52
C GLY A 506 13.54 -26.04 1.12
N LEU A 507 12.40 -25.69 0.53
CA LEU A 507 12.06 -26.04 -0.85
C LEU A 507 12.57 -24.98 -1.83
N THR A 508 13.36 -25.44 -2.80
CA THR A 508 13.91 -24.55 -3.83
C THR A 508 12.84 -24.22 -4.85
N TYR A 509 12.66 -22.93 -5.12
CA TYR A 509 11.76 -22.48 -6.16
C TYR A 509 12.32 -22.86 -7.54
N PRO A 510 11.62 -23.65 -8.36
CA PRO A 510 12.14 -24.10 -9.66
C PRO A 510 12.58 -22.94 -10.56
N GLY A 511 11.90 -21.80 -10.50
CA GLY A 511 12.22 -20.61 -11.29
C GLY A 511 13.45 -19.82 -10.82
N SER A 512 13.98 -20.06 -9.62
CA SER A 512 15.26 -19.46 -9.17
C SER A 512 16.47 -20.36 -9.45
N GLY A 513 16.22 -21.65 -9.69
CA GLY A 513 17.23 -22.71 -9.86
C GLY A 513 17.99 -23.11 -8.59
N THR A 514 18.08 -22.26 -7.56
CA THR A 514 19.02 -22.47 -6.44
C THR A 514 18.55 -21.99 -5.06
N VAL A 515 17.48 -21.17 -4.98
CA VAL A 515 17.02 -20.58 -3.70
C VAL A 515 15.50 -20.66 -3.53
N THR A 516 15.03 -20.70 -2.29
CA THR A 516 13.60 -20.53 -1.98
C THR A 516 13.14 -19.08 -2.24
N ARG A 517 11.83 -18.87 -2.36
CA ARG A 517 11.20 -17.57 -2.65
C ARG A 517 11.60 -16.48 -1.66
N LEU A 518 11.69 -16.80 -0.37
CA LEU A 518 12.05 -15.84 0.68
C LEU A 518 13.46 -15.22 0.47
N PHE A 519 14.38 -15.97 -0.13
CA PHE A 519 15.76 -15.54 -0.34
C PHE A 519 16.04 -14.98 -1.75
N MET A 520 15.02 -14.90 -2.59
CA MET A 520 15.11 -14.20 -3.87
C MET A 520 15.25 -12.70 -3.61
N ASN A 521 16.04 -12.01 -4.46
CA ASN A 521 16.28 -10.58 -4.35
C ASN A 521 16.83 -10.12 -3.00
N THR A 522 17.54 -10.99 -2.29
CA THR A 522 18.31 -10.60 -1.11
C THR A 522 19.80 -10.57 -1.41
N SER A 523 20.54 -9.71 -0.73
CA SER A 523 21.96 -9.46 -0.88
C SER A 523 22.80 -10.69 -0.52
N ALA A 524 24.11 -10.60 -0.76
CA ALA A 524 25.06 -11.64 -0.34
C ALA A 524 25.19 -11.76 1.20
N SER A 525 24.68 -10.79 1.96
CA SER A 525 24.69 -10.85 3.42
C SER A 525 23.64 -11.81 3.99
N VAL A 526 22.58 -12.10 3.21
CA VAL A 526 21.55 -13.08 3.57
C VAL A 526 21.99 -14.46 3.08
N GLY A 527 22.24 -15.36 4.04
CA GLY A 527 22.65 -16.74 3.76
C GLY A 527 21.53 -17.54 3.10
N LYS A 528 21.75 -18.04 1.89
CA LYS A 528 20.70 -18.72 1.09
C LYS A 528 20.36 -20.14 1.57
N THR A 529 21.22 -20.70 2.42
CA THR A 529 21.08 -22.01 3.05
C THR A 529 21.11 -21.92 4.58
N THR A 530 20.90 -20.71 5.12
CA THR A 530 20.92 -20.44 6.57
C THR A 530 19.49 -20.31 7.07
N TYR A 531 18.99 -21.36 7.74
CA TYR A 531 17.59 -21.48 8.14
C TYR A 531 17.38 -21.10 9.61
N THR A 532 17.65 -19.83 9.93
CA THR A 532 17.51 -19.28 11.29
C THR A 532 16.55 -18.11 11.30
N GLY A 533 15.86 -17.88 12.43
CA GLY A 533 14.96 -16.75 12.58
C GLY A 533 15.63 -15.41 12.25
N ALA A 534 16.87 -15.20 12.69
CA ALA A 534 17.62 -13.99 12.39
C ALA A 534 17.87 -13.79 10.88
N ASN A 535 18.25 -14.84 10.16
CA ASN A 535 18.49 -14.75 8.71
C ASN A 535 17.18 -14.53 7.94
N TYR A 536 16.07 -15.13 8.39
CA TYR A 536 14.74 -14.86 7.84
C TYR A 536 14.29 -13.42 8.08
N THR A 537 14.51 -12.87 9.28
CA THR A 537 14.24 -11.46 9.58
C THR A 537 15.02 -10.54 8.63
N THR A 538 16.32 -10.77 8.45
CA THR A 538 17.13 -9.97 7.51
C THR A 538 16.64 -10.10 6.07
N ALA A 539 16.24 -11.30 5.63
CA ALA A 539 15.68 -11.50 4.31
C ALA A 539 14.37 -10.71 4.10
N LEU A 540 13.45 -10.77 5.05
CA LEU A 540 12.19 -10.01 5.02
C LEU A 540 12.45 -8.49 5.08
N ASP A 541 13.42 -8.04 5.87
CA ASP A 541 13.77 -6.62 5.96
C ASP A 541 14.30 -6.09 4.62
N GLU A 542 15.16 -6.84 3.91
CA GLU A 542 15.63 -6.44 2.58
C GLU A 542 14.51 -6.43 1.52
N GLN A 543 13.59 -7.40 1.59
CA GLN A 543 12.39 -7.38 0.74
C GLN A 543 11.50 -6.17 1.05
N MET A 544 11.30 -5.85 2.33
CA MET A 544 10.58 -4.65 2.76
C MET A 544 11.23 -3.41 2.15
N GLN A 545 12.55 -3.24 2.27
CA GLN A 545 13.23 -2.07 1.70
C GLN A 545 13.02 -1.93 0.19
N THR A 546 13.10 -3.04 -0.55
CA THR A 546 12.86 -3.05 -2.00
C THR A 546 11.43 -2.60 -2.31
N LEU A 547 10.45 -3.17 -1.61
CA LEU A 547 9.04 -2.86 -1.80
C LEU A 547 8.71 -1.41 -1.44
N CYS A 548 9.26 -0.88 -0.34
CA CYS A 548 9.10 0.53 0.03
C CYS A 548 9.66 1.46 -1.03
N ALA A 549 10.82 1.13 -1.61
CA ALA A 549 11.41 1.90 -2.71
C ALA A 549 10.50 1.89 -3.94
N ASN A 550 9.98 0.72 -4.34
CA ASN A 550 9.09 0.57 -5.49
C ASN A 550 7.75 1.30 -5.30
N ALA A 551 7.15 1.22 -4.11
CA ALA A 551 5.93 1.93 -3.76
C ALA A 551 6.14 3.46 -3.82
N LYS A 552 7.24 3.97 -3.25
CA LYS A 552 7.59 5.40 -3.31
C LYS A 552 7.82 5.88 -4.74
N ASN A 553 8.50 5.08 -5.57
CA ASN A 553 8.68 5.36 -6.99
C ASN A 553 7.35 5.40 -7.77
N SER A 554 6.30 4.78 -7.22
CA SER A 554 4.93 4.79 -7.75
C SER A 554 4.04 5.86 -7.12
N ASN A 555 4.65 6.89 -6.51
CA ASN A 555 3.98 8.01 -5.83
C ASN A 555 3.13 7.61 -4.61
N ILE A 556 3.42 6.47 -3.98
CA ILE A 556 2.81 6.09 -2.70
C ILE A 556 3.61 6.72 -1.56
N ILE A 557 2.92 7.45 -0.69
CA ILE A 557 3.50 7.96 0.55
C ILE A 557 3.45 6.82 1.58
N VAL A 558 4.60 6.41 2.08
CA VAL A 558 4.70 5.36 3.10
C VAL A 558 4.93 6.00 4.47
N MET A 559 4.01 5.77 5.39
CA MET A 559 4.09 6.13 6.80
C MET A 559 4.26 4.87 7.63
N THR A 560 5.14 4.89 8.63
CA THR A 560 5.41 3.69 9.45
C THR A 560 5.38 4.01 10.94
N VAL A 561 4.78 3.13 11.73
CA VAL A 561 4.69 3.25 13.19
C VAL A 561 5.22 1.97 13.83
N SER A 562 6.23 2.09 14.68
CA SER A 562 6.61 1.01 15.60
C SER A 562 5.88 1.14 16.92
N LEU A 563 5.45 0.03 17.50
CA LEU A 563 4.76 -0.03 18.79
C LEU A 563 5.61 -0.77 19.83
N ASP A 564 5.95 -0.09 20.92
CA ASP A 564 6.67 -0.64 22.08
C ASP A 564 8.05 -1.25 21.74
N LEU A 565 8.73 -0.71 20.72
CA LEU A 565 10.11 -1.07 20.40
C LEU A 565 11.10 -0.17 21.14
N VAL A 566 12.15 -0.78 21.70
CA VAL A 566 13.22 -0.09 22.44
C VAL A 566 14.57 -0.20 21.73
N ASP A 567 15.34 0.88 21.77
CA ASP A 567 16.62 1.00 21.08
C ASP A 567 17.78 0.25 21.75
N THR A 568 17.60 -0.12 23.02
CA THR A 568 18.56 -0.90 23.80
C THR A 568 18.65 -2.36 23.37
N LYS A 569 17.62 -2.88 22.70
CA LYS A 569 17.61 -4.25 22.15
C LYS A 569 18.00 -4.21 20.67
N SER A 570 19.06 -4.92 20.31
CA SER A 570 19.62 -4.90 18.96
C SER A 570 18.61 -5.26 17.86
N ALA A 571 17.79 -6.29 18.07
CA ALA A 571 16.77 -6.72 17.11
C ALA A 571 15.65 -5.69 16.93
N GLU A 572 15.16 -5.09 18.03
CA GLU A 572 14.13 -4.06 17.98
C GLU A 572 14.67 -2.76 17.36
N LYS A 573 15.93 -2.40 17.66
CA LYS A 573 16.64 -1.29 17.00
C LYS A 573 16.78 -1.50 15.49
N ALA A 574 17.08 -2.72 15.05
CA ALA A 574 17.14 -3.05 13.63
C ALA A 574 15.77 -2.88 12.97
N ALA A 575 14.69 -3.39 13.59
CA ALA A 575 13.32 -3.23 13.10
C ALA A 575 12.90 -1.75 13.00
N MET A 576 13.17 -0.95 14.04
CA MET A 576 12.94 0.50 14.02
C MET A 576 13.71 1.20 12.88
N THR A 577 14.96 0.80 12.65
CA THR A 577 15.78 1.35 11.56
C THR A 577 15.23 0.97 10.19
N ALA A 578 14.77 -0.27 10.03
CA ALA A 578 14.17 -0.76 8.80
C ALA A 578 12.85 -0.03 8.48
N LEU A 579 11.97 0.16 9.48
CA LEU A 579 10.73 0.93 9.34
C LEU A 579 11.02 2.40 9.00
N LYS A 580 11.94 3.04 9.74
CA LYS A 580 12.32 4.43 9.48
C LYS A 580 12.89 4.63 8.07
N THR A 581 13.69 3.70 7.58
CA THR A 581 14.25 3.74 6.20
C THR A 581 13.18 3.54 5.14
N CYS A 582 12.22 2.65 5.41
CA CYS A 582 11.07 2.42 4.53
C CYS A 582 10.22 3.69 4.37
N SER A 583 10.00 4.44 5.45
CA SER A 583 9.14 5.63 5.48
C SER A 583 9.55 6.73 4.51
N SER A 584 8.54 7.45 4.02
CA SER A 584 8.71 8.61 3.16
C SER A 584 9.08 9.85 3.97
N ASP A 585 9.57 10.87 3.29
CA ASP A 585 9.84 12.17 3.89
C ASP A 585 8.56 13.01 3.91
N SER A 586 8.33 13.76 5.00
CA SER A 586 7.22 14.69 5.10
C SER A 586 7.41 15.83 4.10
N ARG A 587 6.31 16.24 3.48
CA ARG A 587 6.28 17.42 2.60
C ARG A 587 6.21 18.73 3.39
N PHE A 588 5.92 18.68 4.69
CA PHE A 588 5.62 19.85 5.52
C PHE A 588 6.54 19.97 6.73
N ARG A 589 6.83 18.88 7.44
CA ARG A 589 7.71 18.90 8.61
C ARG A 589 9.18 18.86 8.22
N LYS A 590 9.98 19.67 8.92
CA LYS A 590 11.44 19.60 8.91
C LYS A 590 11.94 18.74 10.06
N ASP A 591 13.07 18.07 9.86
CA ASP A 591 13.69 17.25 10.89
C ASP A 591 14.14 18.16 12.05
N PRO A 592 13.56 18.03 13.26
CA PRO A 592 13.96 18.85 14.40
C PRO A 592 15.40 18.59 14.85
N ALA A 593 15.99 17.45 14.47
CA ALA A 593 17.39 17.13 14.75
C ALA A 593 18.37 17.78 13.75
N ASP A 594 17.89 18.35 12.64
CA ASP A 594 18.70 19.10 11.69
C ASP A 594 18.65 20.61 12.03
N PRO A 595 19.69 21.18 12.66
CA PRO A 595 19.73 22.59 13.01
C PRO A 595 19.73 23.53 11.80
N THR A 596 19.95 23.02 10.58
CA THR A 596 19.88 23.81 9.35
C THR A 596 18.45 24.00 8.82
N GLY A 597 17.50 23.20 9.31
CA GLY A 597 16.09 23.21 8.87
C GLY A 597 15.88 22.78 7.41
N LYS A 598 16.89 22.17 6.77
CA LYS A 598 16.85 21.80 5.35
C LYS A 598 16.28 20.41 5.13
N THR A 599 16.59 19.49 6.04
CA THR A 599 16.18 18.08 5.95
C THR A 599 14.70 17.93 6.31
N ALA A 600 13.95 17.20 5.48
CA ALA A 600 12.57 16.85 5.76
C ALA A 600 12.49 15.78 6.88
N ALA A 601 11.49 15.88 7.74
CA ALA A 601 11.28 14.87 8.77
C ALA A 601 10.80 13.55 8.15
N LYS A 602 11.26 12.42 8.66
CA LYS A 602 10.72 11.11 8.28
C LYS A 602 9.28 10.93 8.79
N LEU A 603 8.43 10.31 7.98
CA LEU A 603 7.07 9.88 8.36
C LEU A 603 7.13 8.58 9.16
N TYR A 604 7.90 8.61 10.25
CA TYR A 604 8.14 7.50 11.16
C TYR A 604 7.85 7.93 12.59
N TRP A 605 7.14 7.08 13.32
CA TRP A 605 6.83 7.27 14.74
C TRP A 605 7.22 6.04 15.53
N ASN A 606 7.93 6.23 16.63
CA ASN A 606 8.12 5.18 17.65
C ASN A 606 7.16 5.44 18.81
N ALA A 607 6.04 4.70 18.82
CA ALA A 607 4.99 4.83 19.81
C ALA A 607 5.18 3.78 20.92
N THR A 608 4.68 4.10 22.12
CA THR A 608 4.44 3.14 23.18
C THR A 608 2.95 2.91 23.32
N GLY A 609 2.54 1.89 24.07
CA GLY A 609 1.12 1.68 24.41
C GLY A 609 0.43 2.96 24.93
N ALA A 610 1.13 3.77 25.73
CA ALA A 610 0.61 5.02 26.28
C ALA A 610 0.62 6.21 25.29
N THR A 611 1.48 6.21 24.27
CA THR A 611 1.62 7.34 23.32
C THR A 611 1.04 7.06 21.95
N LEU A 612 0.43 5.89 21.74
CA LEU A 612 -0.07 5.46 20.43
C LEU A 612 -1.14 6.41 19.88
N SER A 613 -2.18 6.75 20.65
CA SER A 613 -3.20 7.71 20.23
C SER A 613 -2.62 9.09 19.91
N LYS A 614 -1.54 9.52 20.57
CA LYS A 614 -0.86 10.77 20.23
C LYS A 614 -0.21 10.68 18.85
N SER A 615 0.48 9.58 18.56
CA SER A 615 1.11 9.35 17.25
C SER A 615 0.08 9.33 16.12
N PHE A 616 -1.09 8.72 16.34
CA PHE A 616 -2.18 8.73 15.35
C PHE A 616 -2.80 10.12 15.14
N LYS A 617 -2.80 11.00 16.15
CA LYS A 617 -3.19 12.42 15.97
C LYS A 617 -2.18 13.16 15.09
N GLU A 618 -0.88 12.99 15.33
CA GLU A 618 0.16 13.58 14.49
C GLU A 618 0.10 13.08 13.04
N ILE A 619 -0.24 11.80 12.83
CA ILE A 619 -0.51 11.24 11.50
C ILE A 619 -1.75 11.89 10.87
N ALA A 620 -2.83 12.08 11.63
CA ALA A 620 -4.03 12.77 11.13
C ALA A 620 -3.71 14.20 10.67
N ASP A 621 -2.85 14.91 11.40
CA ASP A 621 -2.39 16.26 11.04
C ASP A 621 -1.55 16.23 9.75
N GLU A 622 -0.63 15.26 9.59
CA GLU A 622 0.12 15.07 8.33
C GLU A 622 -0.80 14.82 7.13
N LEU A 623 -1.78 13.92 7.29
CA LEU A 623 -2.77 13.61 6.25
C LEU A 623 -3.64 14.81 5.90
N SER A 624 -3.98 15.62 6.90
CA SER A 624 -4.72 16.87 6.70
C SER A 624 -3.91 17.87 5.87
N ASN A 625 -2.63 18.04 6.18
CA ASN A 625 -1.73 18.95 5.48
C ASN A 625 -1.51 18.54 4.02
N LEU A 626 -1.43 17.22 3.72
CA LEU A 626 -1.26 16.71 2.35
C LEU A 626 -2.36 17.18 1.38
N ARG A 627 -3.53 17.56 1.89
CA ARG A 627 -4.66 18.06 1.09
C ARG A 627 -4.48 19.51 0.61
N ILE A 628 -3.41 20.19 1.02
CA ILE A 628 -3.10 21.57 0.63
C ILE A 628 -1.95 21.54 -0.39
N VAL A 629 -2.16 22.14 -1.57
CA VAL A 629 -1.06 22.41 -2.53
C VAL A 629 -0.65 23.86 -2.39
N GLY A 630 0.66 24.10 -2.30
CA GLY A 630 1.26 25.42 -2.44
C GLY A 630 1.64 25.74 -3.87
#